data_AF-A0A511R524-F1
#
_entry.id   AF-A0A511R524-F1
#
_cell.length_a   1.000
_cell.length_b   1.000
_cell.length_c   1.000
_cell.angle_alpha   90.00
_cell.angle_beta   90.00
_cell.angle_gamma   90.00
#
_symmetry.space_group_name_H-M   'P 1'
#
loop_
_entity.id
_entity.type
_entity.pdbx_description
1 polymer ?
#
loop_
_entity_poly.entity_id
_entity_poly.type
_entity_poly.pdbx_seq_one_letter_code
_entity_poly.pdbx_strand_id
1 'polypeptide(L)'
;MTKKIHTPQARKHKFYIRNFISLFLIGSVLLEVASGVALYLAPSGRVAQTMSWELLWLTKTQWEAIHTVFGLLWIPILATHIFLNWKPILSYLKNHTTRAFAFKRELLAALAVVLFFALGSVYNWPPVSQVMALSESMSSFWENRGRTAGYFIPEETVVHPETTATTPTNPSTPADPTLSSTVSTKRGYGKYTVQSWAEENKVELQTALKRLADLGINAKADESLLALSGRSGKLPSELAAIILGQPLSTPE
;
A
#
# COMPACT_ATOMS: atom_id res chain seq x y z
N MET A 1 59.36 -58.90 -13.29
CA MET A 1 58.63 -57.96 -12.39
C MET A 1 57.74 -57.07 -13.23
N THR A 2 56.42 -57.31 -13.27
CA THR A 2 55.45 -56.51 -14.02
C THR A 2 54.61 -55.67 -13.05
N LYS A 3 54.81 -54.35 -13.09
CA LYS A 3 54.15 -53.37 -12.23
C LYS A 3 52.71 -53.15 -12.73
N LYS A 4 51.70 -53.60 -11.98
CA LYS A 4 50.28 -53.28 -12.27
C LYS A 4 50.07 -51.77 -12.13
N ILE A 5 49.78 -51.11 -13.24
CA ILE A 5 49.38 -49.70 -13.28
C ILE A 5 47.95 -49.63 -12.73
N HIS A 6 47.77 -48.99 -11.58
CA HIS A 6 46.44 -48.67 -11.06
C HIS A 6 45.89 -47.47 -11.83
N THR A 7 44.91 -47.70 -12.69
CA THR A 7 44.13 -46.63 -13.31
C THR A 7 43.21 -46.02 -12.23
N PRO A 8 43.25 -44.70 -11.97
CA PRO A 8 42.37 -44.09 -10.99
C PRO A 8 40.93 -44.16 -11.50
N GLN A 9 40.05 -44.87 -10.80
CA GLN A 9 38.62 -44.84 -11.10
C GLN A 9 38.05 -43.47 -10.73
N ALA A 10 37.47 -42.79 -11.71
CA ALA A 10 36.76 -41.54 -11.51
C ALA A 10 35.55 -41.77 -10.58
N ARG A 11 35.56 -41.16 -9.38
CA ARG A 11 34.42 -41.24 -8.46
C ARG A 11 33.24 -40.51 -9.09
N LYS A 12 32.19 -41.25 -9.46
CA LYS A 12 30.92 -40.66 -9.92
C LYS A 12 30.24 -39.98 -8.73
N HIS A 13 30.22 -38.64 -8.71
CA HIS A 13 29.56 -37.89 -7.64
C HIS A 13 28.05 -38.15 -7.68
N LYS A 14 27.49 -38.73 -6.62
CA LYS A 14 26.04 -38.92 -6.48
C LYS A 14 25.43 -37.62 -5.97
N PHE A 15 24.40 -37.13 -6.65
CA PHE A 15 23.67 -35.93 -6.22
C PHE A 15 22.67 -36.30 -5.13
N TYR A 16 22.78 -35.64 -3.98
CA TYR A 16 21.91 -35.88 -2.83
C TYR A 16 20.74 -34.90 -2.81
N ILE A 17 19.64 -35.29 -3.46
CA ILE A 17 18.46 -34.42 -3.65
C ILE A 17 17.91 -33.83 -2.33
N ARG A 18 17.97 -34.59 -1.22
CA ARG A 18 17.52 -34.12 0.10
C ARG A 18 18.37 -32.96 0.63
N ASN A 19 19.69 -33.07 0.47
CA ASN A 19 20.62 -32.02 0.89
C ASN A 19 20.46 -30.79 0.01
N PHE A 20 20.33 -30.99 -1.30
CA PHE A 20 20.06 -29.91 -2.25
C PHE A 20 18.80 -29.13 -1.87
N ILE A 21 17.66 -29.80 -1.69
CA ILE A 21 16.39 -29.14 -1.34
C ILE A 21 16.52 -28.38 -0.02
N SER A 22 17.18 -28.95 0.98
CA SER A 22 17.33 -28.31 2.29
C SER A 22 18.22 -27.07 2.22
N LEU A 23 19.37 -27.14 1.53
CA LEU A 23 20.26 -26.00 1.33
C LEU A 23 19.61 -24.92 0.45
N PHE A 24 18.87 -25.33 -0.58
CA PHE A 24 18.12 -24.43 -1.44
C PHE A 24 17.06 -23.66 -0.65
N LEU A 25 16.27 -24.34 0.20
CA LEU A 25 15.25 -23.69 1.04
C LEU A 25 15.86 -22.68 2.03
N ILE A 26 17.01 -22.99 2.63
CA ILE A 26 17.71 -22.07 3.53
C ILE A 26 18.25 -20.87 2.75
N GLY A 27 18.84 -21.08 1.57
CA GLY A 27 19.30 -19.99 0.73
C GLY A 27 18.15 -19.10 0.24
N SER A 28 17.03 -19.71 -0.17
CA SER A 28 15.88 -18.98 -0.69
C SER A 28 15.09 -18.26 0.41
N VAL A 29 15.01 -18.78 1.64
CA VAL A 29 14.35 -18.03 2.74
C VAL A 29 15.12 -16.75 3.09
N LEU A 30 16.46 -16.76 3.02
CA LEU A 30 17.25 -15.55 3.20
C LEU A 30 16.97 -14.53 2.09
N LEU A 31 16.82 -15.00 0.85
CA LEU A 31 16.47 -14.15 -0.28
C LEU A 31 15.04 -13.59 -0.16
N GLU A 32 14.07 -14.41 0.28
CA GLU A 32 12.69 -14.00 0.55
C GLU A 32 12.59 -12.95 1.67
N VAL A 33 13.36 -13.12 2.74
CA VAL A 33 13.43 -12.13 3.81
C VAL A 33 14.07 -10.83 3.30
N ALA A 34 15.17 -10.92 2.56
CA ALA A 34 15.83 -9.75 1.99
C ALA A 34 14.91 -8.99 1.03
N SER A 35 14.21 -9.70 0.15
CA SER A 35 13.25 -9.10 -0.78
C SER A 35 12.02 -8.55 -0.08
N GLY A 36 11.49 -9.24 0.94
CA GLY A 36 10.40 -8.75 1.77
C GLY A 36 10.76 -7.46 2.52
N VAL A 37 11.97 -7.37 3.08
CA VAL A 37 12.48 -6.14 3.71
C VAL A 37 12.65 -5.02 2.67
N ALA A 38 13.21 -5.33 1.50
CA ALA A 38 13.35 -4.35 0.42
C ALA A 38 11.99 -3.77 0.01
N LEU A 39 10.96 -4.62 -0.12
CA LEU A 39 9.59 -4.20 -0.46
C LEU A 39 8.87 -3.48 0.66
N TYR A 40 9.14 -3.84 1.92
CA TYR A 40 8.60 -3.13 3.08
C TYR A 40 9.16 -1.71 3.19
N LEU A 41 10.42 -1.49 2.79
CA LEU A 41 11.03 -0.16 2.74
C LEU A 41 10.70 0.63 1.46
N ALA A 42 10.27 -0.06 0.39
CA ALA A 42 10.09 0.55 -0.91
C ALA A 42 8.91 1.55 -0.92
N PRO A 43 9.05 2.71 -1.61
CA PRO A 43 7.96 3.66 -1.79
C PRO A 43 6.80 3.07 -2.60
N SER A 44 5.64 3.74 -2.58
CA SER A 44 4.50 3.40 -3.44
C SER A 44 4.92 3.35 -4.92
N GLY A 45 4.29 2.48 -5.71
CA GLY A 45 4.75 2.16 -7.08
C GLY A 45 4.91 3.39 -7.98
N ARG A 46 4.05 4.40 -7.82
CA ARG A 46 4.12 5.64 -8.61
C ARG A 46 5.30 6.53 -8.18
N VAL A 47 5.50 6.71 -6.87
CA VAL A 47 6.63 7.48 -6.30
C VAL A 47 7.97 6.80 -6.60
N ALA A 48 8.02 5.47 -6.58
CA ALA A 48 9.21 4.69 -6.92
C ALA A 48 9.70 4.95 -8.35
N GLN A 49 8.79 5.05 -9.31
CA GLN A 49 9.12 5.29 -10.72
C GLN A 49 9.64 6.70 -10.95
N THR A 50 9.05 7.70 -10.29
CA THR A 50 9.46 9.10 -10.47
C THR A 50 10.81 9.41 -9.85
N MET A 51 11.17 8.76 -8.75
CA MET A 51 12.41 9.02 -8.03
C MET A 51 13.55 8.06 -8.40
N SER A 52 13.36 7.20 -9.42
CA SER A 52 14.29 6.13 -9.79
C SER A 52 14.80 5.36 -8.57
N TRP A 53 13.87 4.88 -7.73
CA TRP A 53 14.24 4.22 -6.48
C TRP A 53 15.00 2.93 -6.78
N GLU A 54 16.17 2.82 -6.17
CA GLU A 54 17.04 1.66 -6.24
C GLU A 54 17.54 1.29 -4.85
N LEU A 55 17.59 -0.01 -4.57
CA LEU A 55 18.20 -0.57 -3.38
C LEU A 55 19.13 -1.70 -3.79
N LEU A 56 20.41 -1.59 -3.41
CA LEU A 56 21.48 -2.50 -3.85
C LEU A 56 21.50 -2.66 -5.38
N TRP A 57 21.40 -1.55 -6.15
CA TRP A 57 21.39 -1.56 -7.63
C TRP A 57 20.18 -2.23 -8.28
N LEU A 58 19.19 -2.68 -7.50
CA LEU A 58 17.94 -3.22 -8.02
C LEU A 58 16.81 -2.22 -7.85
N THR A 59 15.99 -2.09 -8.89
CA THR A 59 14.77 -1.28 -8.86
C THR A 59 13.68 -1.96 -8.05
N LYS A 60 12.65 -1.21 -7.64
CA LYS A 60 11.49 -1.76 -6.93
C LYS A 60 10.86 -2.95 -7.69
N THR A 61 10.64 -2.81 -8.99
CA THR A 61 10.05 -3.85 -9.84
C THR A 61 10.90 -5.12 -9.88
N GLN A 62 12.22 -4.99 -9.82
CA GLN A 62 13.10 -6.16 -9.78
C GLN A 62 13.05 -6.87 -8.42
N TRP A 63 12.97 -6.12 -7.31
CA TRP A 63 12.72 -6.71 -5.99
C TRP A 63 11.36 -7.41 -5.91
N GLU A 64 10.31 -6.81 -6.48
CA GLU A 64 8.97 -7.42 -6.60
C GLU A 64 9.01 -8.72 -7.40
N ALA A 65 9.76 -8.74 -8.51
CA ALA A 65 9.94 -9.93 -9.33
C ALA A 65 10.67 -11.05 -8.57
N ILE A 66 11.76 -10.73 -7.86
CA ILE A 66 12.49 -11.70 -7.03
C ILE A 66 11.56 -12.31 -5.97
N HIS A 67 10.87 -11.47 -5.19
CA HIS A 67 9.97 -11.93 -4.12
C HIS A 67 8.83 -12.80 -4.65
N THR A 68 8.21 -12.39 -5.76
CA THR A 68 7.07 -13.13 -6.32
C THR A 68 7.50 -14.47 -6.89
N VAL A 69 8.59 -14.51 -7.67
CA VAL A 69 9.07 -15.74 -8.31
C VAL A 69 9.59 -16.73 -7.29
N PHE A 70 10.41 -16.28 -6.33
CA PHE A 70 10.93 -17.17 -5.30
C PHE A 70 9.83 -17.60 -4.34
N GLY A 71 8.89 -16.73 -3.95
CA GLY A 71 7.73 -17.09 -3.14
C GLY A 71 6.86 -18.18 -3.80
N LEU A 72 6.57 -18.07 -5.09
CA LEU A 72 5.82 -19.08 -5.84
C LEU A 72 6.61 -20.40 -5.95
N LEU A 73 7.91 -20.32 -6.22
CA LEU A 73 8.79 -21.49 -6.30
C LEU A 73 8.94 -22.18 -4.93
N TRP A 74 8.86 -21.43 -3.84
CA TRP A 74 9.04 -21.94 -2.49
C TRP A 74 7.97 -22.97 -2.11
N ILE A 75 6.73 -22.79 -2.58
CA ILE A 75 5.58 -23.66 -2.28
C ILE A 75 5.83 -25.14 -2.68
N PRO A 76 6.09 -25.48 -3.96
CA PRO A 76 6.33 -26.87 -4.36
C PRO A 76 7.63 -27.43 -3.78
N ILE A 77 8.66 -26.61 -3.58
CA ILE A 77 9.93 -27.07 -2.99
C ILE A 77 9.76 -27.40 -1.50
N LEU A 78 9.04 -26.56 -0.75
CA LEU A 78 8.69 -26.82 0.64
C LEU A 78 7.81 -28.07 0.78
N ALA A 79 6.79 -28.22 -0.09
CA ALA A 79 5.95 -29.42 -0.11
C ALA A 79 6.79 -30.69 -0.35
N THR A 80 7.72 -30.63 -1.30
CA THR A 80 8.67 -31.72 -1.58
C THR A 80 9.56 -31.99 -0.37
N HIS A 81 10.05 -30.96 0.31
CA HIS A 81 10.84 -31.10 1.54
C HIS A 81 10.06 -31.80 2.65
N ILE A 82 8.79 -31.42 2.86
CA ILE A 82 7.91 -32.05 3.85
C ILE A 82 7.68 -33.53 3.48
N PHE A 83 7.39 -33.82 2.21
CA PHE A 83 7.19 -35.20 1.75
C PHE A 83 8.42 -36.08 1.97
N LEU A 84 9.62 -35.59 1.59
CA LEU A 84 10.88 -36.32 1.76
C LEU A 84 11.28 -36.50 3.23
N ASN A 85 10.83 -35.61 4.11
CA ASN A 85 11.12 -35.61 5.55
C ASN A 85 9.91 -35.96 6.41
N TRP A 86 8.88 -36.60 5.84
CA TRP A 86 7.63 -36.92 6.54
C TRP A 86 7.86 -37.78 7.78
N LYS A 87 8.75 -38.79 7.69
CA LYS A 87 9.09 -39.66 8.83
C LYS A 87 9.75 -38.89 9.99
N PRO A 88 10.81 -38.08 9.77
CA PRO A 88 11.33 -37.17 10.79
C PRO A 88 10.27 -36.25 11.39
N ILE A 89 9.42 -35.64 10.57
CA ILE A 89 8.36 -34.72 11.04
C ILE A 89 7.40 -35.44 12.00
N LEU A 90 6.90 -36.62 11.63
CA LEU A 90 6.03 -37.41 12.53
C LEU A 90 6.74 -37.85 13.81
N SER A 91 8.06 -38.08 13.77
CA SER A 91 8.83 -38.38 14.97
C SER A 91 8.76 -37.24 15.99
N TYR A 92 8.77 -35.98 15.54
CA TYR A 92 8.64 -34.84 16.44
C TYR A 92 7.26 -34.75 17.11
N LEU A 93 6.20 -35.20 16.44
CA LEU A 93 4.84 -35.22 17.00
C LEU A 93 4.57 -36.46 17.87
N LYS A 94 5.32 -37.54 17.65
CA LYS A 94 5.18 -38.78 18.41
C LYS A 94 6.01 -38.73 19.70
N ASN A 95 5.46 -39.23 20.80
CA ASN A 95 6.26 -39.48 21.99
C ASN A 95 6.97 -40.83 21.85
N HIS A 96 8.29 -40.84 21.87
CA HIS A 96 9.09 -42.06 21.68
C HIS A 96 8.88 -43.07 22.84
N THR A 97 8.50 -42.57 24.02
CA THR A 97 8.30 -43.37 25.23
C THR A 97 6.89 -43.96 25.34
N THR A 98 5.84 -43.22 24.96
CA THR A 98 4.44 -43.68 25.09
C THR A 98 3.79 -44.10 23.77
N ARG A 99 4.49 -43.94 22.63
CA ARG A 99 3.99 -44.18 21.24
C ARG A 99 2.70 -43.45 20.85
N ALA A 100 2.12 -42.62 21.72
CA ALA A 100 0.98 -41.76 21.46
C ALA A 100 1.42 -40.42 20.84
N PHE A 101 0.51 -39.76 20.12
CA PHE A 101 0.64 -38.34 19.78
C PHE A 101 0.61 -37.56 21.10
N ALA A 102 1.75 -36.98 21.49
CA ALA A 102 1.76 -36.07 22.61
C ALA A 102 1.48 -34.68 22.05
N PHE A 103 0.43 -34.02 22.54
CA PHE A 103 0.33 -32.56 22.48
C PHE A 103 1.44 -31.99 23.36
N LYS A 104 2.65 -32.00 22.81
CA LYS A 104 3.86 -31.47 23.43
C LYS A 104 3.59 -29.98 23.72
N ARG A 105 3.98 -29.51 24.90
CA ARG A 105 3.77 -28.11 25.33
C ARG A 105 4.36 -27.14 24.31
N GLU A 106 5.39 -27.57 23.60
CA GLU A 106 6.07 -26.92 22.50
C GLU A 106 5.16 -26.72 21.27
N LEU A 107 4.32 -27.70 20.93
CA LEU A 107 3.35 -27.56 19.83
C LEU A 107 2.26 -26.56 20.20
N LEU A 108 1.77 -26.61 21.44
CA LEU A 108 0.81 -25.64 21.96
C LEU A 108 1.43 -24.24 22.03
N ALA A 109 2.69 -24.11 22.44
CA ALA A 109 3.42 -22.85 22.47
C ALA A 109 3.61 -22.29 21.04
N ALA A 110 4.02 -23.11 20.08
CA ALA A 110 4.14 -22.70 18.69
C ALA A 110 2.80 -22.24 18.11
N LEU A 111 1.72 -22.99 18.37
CA LEU A 111 0.37 -22.61 17.95
C LEU A 111 -0.07 -21.31 18.63
N ALA A 112 0.18 -21.14 19.92
CA ALA A 112 -0.15 -19.93 20.66
C ALA A 112 0.59 -18.71 20.10
N VAL A 113 1.88 -18.84 19.74
CA VAL A 113 2.64 -17.76 19.11
C VAL A 113 2.08 -17.41 17.73
N VAL A 114 1.76 -18.42 16.90
CA VAL A 114 1.13 -18.19 15.58
C VAL A 114 -0.20 -17.47 15.73
N LEU A 115 -1.07 -17.96 16.63
CA LEU A 115 -2.37 -17.34 16.89
C LEU A 115 -2.23 -15.93 17.47
N PHE A 116 -1.26 -15.70 18.36
CA PHE A 116 -0.98 -14.38 18.91
C PHE A 116 -0.65 -13.38 17.79
N PHE A 117 0.28 -13.69 16.90
CA PHE A 117 0.60 -12.77 15.81
C PHE A 117 -0.53 -12.66 14.78
N ALA A 118 -1.23 -13.76 14.46
CA ALA A 118 -2.33 -13.73 13.50
C ALA A 118 -3.52 -12.88 13.99
N LEU A 119 -3.98 -13.12 15.22
CA LEU A 119 -5.04 -12.32 15.85
C LEU A 119 -4.55 -10.89 16.07
N GLY A 120 -3.28 -10.72 16.40
CA GLY A 120 -2.65 -9.42 16.53
C GLY A 120 -2.69 -8.56 15.29
N SER A 121 -2.49 -9.16 14.13
CA SER A 121 -2.63 -8.49 12.84
C SER A 121 -4.07 -8.09 12.54
N VAL A 122 -5.05 -8.89 12.97
CA VAL A 122 -6.48 -8.58 12.78
C VAL A 122 -6.96 -7.48 13.74
N TYR A 123 -6.55 -7.53 15.01
CA TYR A 123 -6.97 -6.59 16.06
C TYR A 123 -6.04 -5.40 16.25
N ASN A 124 -4.95 -5.32 15.47
CA ASN A 124 -3.96 -4.24 15.48
C ASN A 124 -3.37 -3.94 16.87
N TRP A 125 -2.96 -4.99 17.59
CA TRP A 125 -2.37 -4.85 18.93
C TRP A 125 -0.83 -4.71 18.91
N PRO A 126 -0.18 -4.29 20.01
CA PRO A 126 1.29 -4.32 20.10
C PRO A 126 1.83 -5.77 20.13
N PRO A 127 2.97 -6.09 19.46
CA PRO A 127 3.85 -5.19 18.71
C PRO A 127 3.47 -5.02 17.23
N VAL A 128 2.44 -5.72 16.73
CA VAL A 128 2.08 -5.70 15.29
C VAL A 128 1.74 -4.29 14.81
N SER A 129 1.00 -3.53 15.62
CA SER A 129 0.65 -2.14 15.31
C SER A 129 1.86 -1.22 15.17
N GLN A 130 2.96 -1.50 15.86
CA GLN A 130 4.20 -0.71 15.74
C GLN A 130 4.87 -0.92 14.39
N VAL A 131 4.87 -2.17 13.90
CA VAL A 131 5.38 -2.51 12.56
C VAL A 131 4.50 -1.85 11.49
N MET A 132 3.17 -1.83 11.67
CA MET A 132 2.28 -1.16 10.73
C MET A 132 2.47 0.38 10.74
N ALA A 133 2.55 0.99 11.92
CA ALA A 133 2.80 2.42 12.06
C ALA A 133 4.14 2.86 11.46
N LEU A 134 5.18 2.02 11.56
CA LEU A 134 6.46 2.28 10.90
C LEU A 134 6.30 2.30 9.37
N SER A 135 5.54 1.36 8.81
CA SER A 135 5.25 1.31 7.37
C SER A 135 4.52 2.56 6.88
N GLU A 136 3.52 3.02 7.63
CA GLU A 136 2.79 4.26 7.34
C GLU A 136 3.70 5.49 7.41
N SER A 137 4.56 5.57 8.44
CA SER A 137 5.54 6.65 8.57
C SER A 137 6.50 6.67 7.37
N MET A 138 7.02 5.53 6.93
CA MET A 138 7.89 5.45 5.75
C MET A 138 7.15 5.86 4.48
N SER A 139 5.89 5.43 4.32
CA SER A 139 5.05 5.82 3.18
C SER A 139 4.86 7.34 3.12
N SER A 140 4.55 7.98 4.25
CA SER A 140 4.42 9.44 4.34
C SER A 140 5.72 10.17 4.03
N PHE A 141 6.86 9.64 4.50
CA PHE A 141 8.19 10.18 4.20
C PHE A 141 8.47 10.13 2.70
N TRP A 142 8.20 9.00 2.06
CA TRP A 142 8.38 8.84 0.61
C TRP A 142 7.46 9.76 -0.19
N GLU A 143 6.21 9.90 0.22
CA GLU A 143 5.27 10.79 -0.44
C GLU A 143 5.72 12.25 -0.36
N ASN A 144 6.15 12.71 0.83
CA ASN A 144 6.68 14.06 1.01
C ASN A 144 7.96 14.30 0.18
N ARG A 145 8.84 13.29 0.10
CA ARG A 145 10.03 13.34 -0.74
C ARG A 145 9.68 13.42 -2.23
N GLY A 146 8.69 12.65 -2.67
CA GLY A 146 8.15 12.73 -4.02
C GLY A 146 7.63 14.13 -4.36
N ARG A 147 6.81 14.72 -3.47
CA ARG A 147 6.31 16.11 -3.63
C ARG A 147 7.44 17.13 -3.75
N THR A 148 8.47 17.00 -2.91
CA THR A 148 9.65 17.88 -2.95
C THR A 148 10.45 17.73 -4.25
N ALA A 149 10.45 16.52 -4.84
CA ALA A 149 11.06 16.23 -6.14
C ALA A 149 10.18 16.62 -7.34
N GLY A 150 9.06 17.33 -7.14
CA GLY A 150 8.17 17.80 -8.19
C GLY A 150 7.04 16.84 -8.58
N TYR A 151 6.80 15.78 -7.80
CA TYR A 151 5.73 14.81 -8.05
C TYR A 151 4.43 15.18 -7.32
N PHE A 152 3.39 15.54 -8.07
CA PHE A 152 2.04 15.75 -7.55
C PHE A 152 1.17 14.51 -7.81
N ILE A 153 0.60 13.93 -6.77
CA ILE A 153 -0.47 12.93 -6.89
C ILE A 153 -1.72 13.71 -7.36
N PRO A 154 -2.29 13.48 -8.57
CA PRO A 154 -3.63 13.96 -8.85
C PRO A 154 -4.57 13.24 -7.90
N GLU A 155 -5.28 14.00 -7.06
CA GLU A 155 -6.15 13.47 -6.00
C GLU A 155 -7.15 12.49 -6.60
N GLU A 156 -6.89 11.20 -6.38
CA GLU A 156 -7.75 10.11 -6.83
C GLU A 156 -9.06 10.24 -6.07
N THR A 157 -10.14 10.50 -6.79
CA THR A 157 -11.50 10.59 -6.27
C THR A 157 -11.86 9.33 -5.49
N VAL A 158 -11.65 9.34 -4.17
CA VAL A 158 -12.15 8.31 -3.26
C VAL A 158 -13.67 8.45 -3.22
N VAL A 159 -14.34 7.71 -4.10
CA VAL A 159 -15.78 7.45 -4.03
C VAL A 159 -16.01 6.59 -2.80
N HIS A 160 -16.37 7.21 -1.67
CA HIS A 160 -16.95 6.48 -0.56
C HIS A 160 -18.34 5.99 -0.97
N PRO A 161 -18.64 4.68 -0.95
CA PRO A 161 -20.00 4.20 -1.15
C PRO A 161 -20.85 4.70 0.02
N GLU A 162 -21.94 5.38 -0.32
CA GLU A 162 -22.95 5.86 0.62
C GLU A 162 -23.39 4.72 1.55
N THR A 163 -23.13 4.88 2.86
CA THR A 163 -23.93 4.18 3.86
C THR A 163 -25.19 5.01 4.06
N THR A 164 -26.25 4.53 3.41
CA THR A 164 -27.65 4.92 3.60
C THR A 164 -28.01 4.93 5.09
N ALA A 165 -28.42 6.09 5.62
CA ALA A 165 -29.55 6.22 6.58
C ALA A 165 -29.69 7.66 7.13
N THR A 166 -30.75 8.33 6.66
CA THR A 166 -31.69 9.17 7.43
C THR A 166 -31.21 10.39 8.24
N THR A 167 -31.41 11.57 7.65
CA THR A 167 -31.86 12.86 8.28
C THR A 167 -33.25 12.64 8.93
N PRO A 168 -33.77 13.40 9.94
CA PRO A 168 -33.58 14.84 10.27
C PRO A 168 -33.28 15.12 11.78
N THR A 169 -32.96 16.32 12.30
CA THR A 169 -33.81 17.52 12.37
C THR A 169 -33.11 18.64 13.19
N ASN A 170 -32.90 19.83 12.58
CA ASN A 170 -33.09 21.21 13.09
C ASN A 170 -32.41 21.78 14.39
N PRO A 171 -32.40 23.13 14.62
CA PRO A 171 -31.19 23.88 14.97
C PRO A 171 -31.30 24.69 16.28
N SER A 172 -30.26 25.46 16.59
CA SER A 172 -30.19 26.64 17.51
C SER A 172 -29.37 26.44 18.79
N THR A 173 -28.22 27.12 18.87
CA THR A 173 -27.87 28.18 19.87
C THR A 173 -26.35 28.42 19.89
N PRO A 174 -25.87 29.69 19.97
CA PRO A 174 -24.47 30.04 19.74
C PRO A 174 -23.65 30.07 21.04
N ALA A 175 -22.38 29.64 20.97
CA ALA A 175 -21.40 29.86 22.04
C ALA A 175 -19.99 30.07 21.46
N ASP A 176 -19.47 31.27 21.74
CA ASP A 176 -18.08 31.67 22.01
C ASP A 176 -16.94 31.48 20.96
N PRO A 177 -16.20 32.56 20.59
CA PRO A 177 -15.06 32.47 19.69
C PRO A 177 -13.74 32.48 20.46
N THR A 178 -13.18 31.31 20.78
CA THR A 178 -11.75 31.23 21.11
C THR A 178 -11.11 29.98 20.50
N LEU A 179 -10.37 30.24 19.41
CA LEU A 179 -9.21 29.49 18.91
C LEU A 179 -9.31 27.95 18.95
N SER A 180 -9.72 27.38 17.83
CA SER A 180 -9.30 26.04 17.45
C SER A 180 -9.06 25.99 15.96
N SER A 181 -7.80 25.70 15.63
CA SER A 181 -7.23 25.48 14.31
C SER A 181 -8.10 24.55 13.45
N THR A 182 -8.90 25.13 12.57
CA THR A 182 -9.57 24.37 11.51
C THR A 182 -8.57 24.12 10.39
N VAL A 183 -7.98 22.94 10.45
CA VAL A 183 -7.55 22.17 9.29
C VAL A 183 -8.66 22.28 8.23
N SER A 184 -8.44 23.09 7.21
CA SER A 184 -9.32 23.19 6.05
C SER A 184 -9.20 21.88 5.27
N THR A 185 -10.01 20.90 5.64
CA THR A 185 -10.35 19.75 4.78
C THR A 185 -10.93 20.29 3.47
N LYS A 186 -10.11 20.35 2.41
CA LYS A 186 -10.54 20.80 1.08
C LYS A 186 -11.65 19.88 0.57
N ARG A 187 -12.87 20.40 0.57
CA ARG A 187 -14.06 19.77 -0.02
C ARG A 187 -14.00 20.02 -1.54
N GLY A 188 -14.16 18.98 -2.37
CA GLY A 188 -14.02 19.09 -3.83
C GLY A 188 -15.01 20.07 -4.48
N TYR A 189 -14.57 20.78 -5.53
CA TYR A 189 -15.29 21.89 -6.18
C TYR A 189 -16.65 21.52 -6.81
N GLY A 190 -16.89 20.24 -7.12
CA GLY A 190 -18.07 19.80 -7.89
C GLY A 190 -19.42 19.92 -7.16
N LYS A 191 -19.42 20.04 -5.83
CA LYS A 191 -20.66 20.20 -5.02
C LYS A 191 -21.08 21.65 -4.86
N TYR A 192 -20.22 22.59 -5.23
CA TYR A 192 -20.51 24.00 -5.11
C TYR A 192 -21.36 24.47 -6.27
N THR A 193 -22.34 25.32 -5.96
CA THR A 193 -23.01 26.14 -6.95
C THR A 193 -22.20 27.41 -7.16
N VAL A 194 -22.45 28.12 -8.26
CA VAL A 194 -21.80 29.42 -8.48
C VAL A 194 -22.06 30.34 -7.29
N GLN A 195 -23.27 30.32 -6.74
CA GLN A 195 -23.64 31.11 -5.57
C GLN A 195 -22.91 30.67 -4.29
N SER A 196 -22.94 29.38 -3.94
CA SER A 196 -22.32 28.94 -2.68
C SER A 196 -20.80 29.08 -2.71
N TRP A 197 -20.18 28.90 -3.89
CA TRP A 197 -18.75 29.15 -4.07
C TRP A 197 -18.38 30.63 -3.94
N ALA A 198 -19.18 31.51 -4.54
CA ALA A 198 -18.97 32.95 -4.46
C ALA A 198 -19.15 33.45 -3.02
N GLU A 199 -20.20 33.00 -2.33
CA GLU A 199 -20.48 33.36 -0.93
C GLU A 199 -19.38 32.90 0.03
N GLU A 200 -18.92 31.65 -0.08
CA GLU A 200 -17.85 31.10 0.78
C GLU A 200 -16.54 31.88 0.62
N ASN A 201 -16.27 32.37 -0.60
CA ASN A 201 -15.05 33.11 -0.91
C ASN A 201 -15.24 34.63 -0.91
N LYS A 202 -16.37 35.13 -0.38
CA LYS A 202 -16.68 36.56 -0.28
C LYS A 202 -16.62 37.31 -1.61
N VAL A 203 -16.97 36.63 -2.70
CA VAL A 203 -17.14 37.21 -4.03
C VAL A 203 -18.63 37.52 -4.22
N GLU A 204 -18.93 38.71 -4.72
CA GLU A 204 -20.30 39.11 -5.02
C GLU A 204 -20.84 38.30 -6.22
N LEU A 205 -22.08 37.79 -6.11
CA LEU A 205 -22.65 36.84 -7.06
C LEU A 205 -22.70 37.39 -8.50
N GLN A 206 -23.04 38.66 -8.69
CA GLN A 206 -23.07 39.27 -10.02
C GLN A 206 -21.65 39.38 -10.61
N THR A 207 -20.65 39.63 -9.78
CA THR A 207 -19.24 39.64 -10.18
C THR A 207 -18.77 38.26 -10.62
N ALA A 208 -19.17 37.20 -9.90
CA ALA A 208 -18.89 35.81 -10.26
C ALA A 208 -19.53 35.42 -11.61
N LEU A 209 -20.80 35.75 -11.80
CA LEU A 209 -21.54 35.49 -13.04
C LEU A 209 -20.97 36.28 -14.22
N LYS A 210 -20.56 37.53 -14.00
CA LYS A 210 -19.92 38.36 -15.02
C LYS A 210 -18.60 37.75 -15.49
N ARG A 211 -17.73 37.30 -14.57
CA ARG A 211 -16.45 36.66 -14.90
C ARG A 211 -16.62 35.39 -15.74
N LEU A 212 -17.66 34.61 -15.45
CA LEU A 212 -18.01 33.44 -16.26
C LEU A 212 -18.56 33.85 -17.65
N ALA A 213 -19.42 34.86 -17.70
CA ALA A 213 -20.00 35.37 -18.93
C ALA A 213 -18.95 36.00 -19.87
N ASP A 214 -17.94 36.69 -19.33
CA ASP A 214 -16.81 37.27 -20.08
C ASP A 214 -15.99 36.20 -20.82
N LEU A 215 -16.08 34.93 -20.39
CA LEU A 215 -15.45 33.77 -21.02
C LEU A 215 -16.45 32.93 -21.84
N GLY A 216 -17.64 33.46 -22.11
CA GLY A 216 -18.69 32.79 -22.89
C GLY A 216 -19.47 31.72 -22.11
N ILE A 217 -19.35 31.67 -20.79
CA ILE A 217 -20.00 30.67 -19.93
C ILE A 217 -21.22 31.30 -19.28
N ASN A 218 -22.38 31.11 -19.90
CA ASN A 218 -23.65 31.53 -19.30
C ASN A 218 -23.98 30.58 -18.13
N ALA A 219 -23.89 31.06 -16.89
CA ALA A 219 -24.11 30.27 -15.67
C ALA A 219 -25.30 30.79 -14.87
N LYS A 220 -25.95 29.92 -14.09
CA LYS A 220 -26.97 30.32 -13.09
C LYS A 220 -26.43 30.23 -11.67
N ALA A 221 -27.02 30.98 -10.75
CA ALA A 221 -26.60 31.05 -9.35
C ALA A 221 -26.67 29.69 -8.62
N ASP A 222 -27.73 28.93 -8.88
CA ASP A 222 -28.02 27.62 -8.30
C ASP A 222 -27.34 26.45 -9.05
N GLU A 223 -26.61 26.75 -10.11
CA GLU A 223 -25.99 25.74 -10.95
C GLU A 223 -24.64 25.28 -10.39
N SER A 224 -24.42 23.97 -10.36
CA SER A 224 -23.18 23.40 -9.84
C SER A 224 -22.00 23.61 -10.79
N LEU A 225 -20.80 23.78 -10.22
CA LEU A 225 -19.56 23.87 -11.00
C LEU A 225 -19.31 22.59 -11.82
N LEU A 226 -19.84 21.45 -11.38
CA LEU A 226 -19.82 20.20 -12.14
C LEU A 226 -20.75 20.22 -13.35
N ALA A 227 -21.98 20.72 -13.21
CA ALA A 227 -22.92 20.87 -14.32
C ALA A 227 -22.39 21.85 -15.37
N LEU A 228 -21.75 22.94 -14.92
CA LEU A 228 -21.07 23.90 -15.80
C LEU A 228 -19.88 23.27 -16.52
N SER A 229 -19.10 22.43 -15.85
CA SER A 229 -17.97 21.73 -16.45
C SER A 229 -18.41 20.85 -17.63
N GLY A 230 -19.50 20.10 -17.46
CA GLY A 230 -20.04 19.21 -18.49
C GLY A 230 -20.41 19.90 -19.81
N ARG A 231 -20.70 21.21 -19.80
CA ARG A 231 -21.04 21.98 -21.01
C ARG A 231 -19.99 22.98 -21.46
N SER A 232 -19.14 23.46 -20.55
CA SER A 232 -18.12 24.47 -20.87
C SER A 232 -16.79 23.85 -21.31
N GLY A 233 -16.61 22.53 -21.11
CA GLY A 233 -15.35 21.84 -21.37
C GLY A 233 -14.20 22.27 -20.45
N LYS A 234 -14.51 23.07 -19.41
CA LYS A 234 -13.57 23.52 -18.38
C LYS A 234 -13.70 22.67 -17.13
N LEU A 235 -12.62 22.52 -16.38
CA LEU A 235 -12.64 21.79 -15.12
C LEU A 235 -13.41 22.57 -14.05
N PRO A 236 -14.10 21.91 -13.09
CA PRO A 236 -14.78 22.60 -11.99
C PRO A 236 -13.84 23.49 -11.16
N SER A 237 -12.57 23.14 -11.06
CA SER A 237 -11.52 23.93 -10.42
C SER A 237 -11.16 25.20 -11.22
N GLU A 238 -11.17 25.14 -12.55
CA GLU A 238 -10.94 26.31 -13.41
C GLU A 238 -12.12 27.27 -13.31
N LEU A 239 -13.35 26.75 -13.29
CA LEU A 239 -14.56 27.55 -13.08
C LEU A 239 -14.55 28.22 -11.70
N ALA A 240 -14.12 27.49 -10.66
CA ALA A 240 -13.90 28.04 -9.33
C ALA A 240 -12.85 29.15 -9.33
N ALA A 241 -11.71 28.96 -10.02
CA ALA A 241 -10.66 29.97 -10.15
C ALA A 241 -11.13 31.21 -10.91
N ILE A 242 -11.91 31.04 -11.98
CA ILE A 242 -12.54 32.13 -12.75
C ILE A 242 -13.47 32.95 -11.85
N ILE A 243 -14.31 32.29 -11.05
CA ILE A 243 -15.20 32.97 -10.10
C ILE A 243 -14.38 33.83 -9.12
N LEU A 244 -13.22 33.35 -8.67
CA LEU A 244 -12.31 34.08 -7.78
C LEU A 244 -11.48 35.17 -8.48
N GLY A 245 -11.47 35.21 -9.82
CA GLY A 245 -10.63 36.13 -10.59
C GLY A 245 -9.15 35.77 -10.58
N GLN A 246 -8.83 34.49 -10.35
CA GLN A 246 -7.46 33.99 -10.40
C GLN A 246 -7.03 33.73 -11.86
N PRO A 247 -5.74 33.92 -12.19
CA PRO A 247 -5.23 33.57 -13.52
C PRO A 247 -5.40 32.06 -13.73
N LEU A 248 -5.93 31.69 -14.90
CA LEU A 248 -6.03 30.28 -15.31
C LEU A 248 -4.63 29.69 -15.34
N SER A 249 -4.36 28.67 -14.53
CA SER A 249 -3.13 27.89 -14.64
C SER A 249 -3.13 27.22 -16.01
N THR A 250 -2.24 27.66 -16.89
CA THR A 250 -2.04 27.03 -18.19
C THR A 250 -1.57 25.60 -17.99
N PRO A 251 -2.10 24.61 -18.73
CA PRO A 251 -1.54 23.27 -18.71
C PRO A 251 -0.14 23.30 -19.33
N GLU A 252 0.88 22.89 -18.58
CA GLU A 252 2.17 22.42 -19.13
C GLU A 252 2.05 20.95 -19.54
#